data_AF-A0A3M3YM40-F1
#
_entry.id   AF-A0A3M3YM40-F1
#
_cell.length_a   1.000
_cell.length_b   1.000
_cell.length_c   1.000
_cell.angle_alpha   90.00
_cell.angle_beta   90.00
_cell.angle_gamma   90.00
#
_symmetry.space_group_name_H-M   'P 1'
#
loop_
_entity.id
_entity.type
_entity.pdbx_description
1 polymer ?
#
loop_
_entity_poly.entity_id
_entity_poly.type
_entity_poly.pdbx_seq_one_letter_code
_entity_poly.pdbx_strand_id
1 'polypeptide(L)'
;YGGHKPAWHSSGLMAGYKSKEVGGGGFNQWVMDDSTGQVRTQIHSSHGHTQLNLGYLIDQRGNNRGGLRGTGFELRTDAYGALRAQQGLYLSTWKRSGAQGAQIDASEAQQQLKNSEQRVKTLSDTAQQHNALPMQEGLNSLTQLNSDADVTYGSDDGAPSQGPGEQQRNGGDTAWAIRSGGRGKTPGYQQPLLIASSPADIATATPKSTHLHSGKHLTLSTGEDVSIASGKSLLASVAQSISLFAQNAGAKLFAAKG
;
A
#
# COMPACT_ATOMS: atom_id res chain seq x y z
N TYR A 1 11.10 -37.76 -36.69
CA TYR A 1 10.11 -37.10 -35.82
C TYR A 1 10.84 -36.58 -34.57
N GLY A 2 11.33 -35.34 -34.65
CA GLY A 2 12.37 -34.81 -33.77
C GLY A 2 11.85 -34.12 -32.49
N GLY A 3 12.13 -34.74 -31.35
CA GLY A 3 12.97 -34.18 -30.28
C GLY A 3 12.52 -32.99 -29.42
N HIS A 4 11.61 -32.13 -29.86
CA HIS A 4 11.25 -30.94 -29.10
C HIS A 4 9.85 -31.08 -28.47
N LYS A 5 9.81 -31.47 -27.19
CA LYS A 5 8.61 -31.26 -26.37
C LYS A 5 8.29 -29.76 -26.42
N PRO A 6 7.06 -29.35 -26.80
CA PRO A 6 6.70 -27.96 -26.77
C PRO A 6 6.93 -27.41 -25.36
N ALA A 7 7.40 -26.17 -25.27
CA ALA A 7 7.82 -25.56 -24.01
C ALA A 7 6.70 -25.50 -22.96
N TRP A 8 5.45 -25.68 -23.40
CA TRP A 8 4.21 -25.85 -22.63
C TRP A 8 3.45 -27.01 -23.30
N HIS A 9 2.62 -27.76 -22.58
CA HIS A 9 1.91 -29.00 -23.02
C HIS A 9 2.58 -30.36 -22.76
N SER A 10 3.60 -30.49 -21.90
CA SER A 10 4.18 -31.83 -21.65
C SER A 10 3.41 -32.68 -20.64
N SER A 11 2.68 -32.08 -19.69
CA SER A 11 1.93 -32.79 -18.62
C SER A 11 0.43 -32.51 -18.59
N GLY A 12 -0.08 -31.62 -19.45
CA GLY A 12 -1.46 -31.14 -19.41
C GLY A 12 -1.79 -30.15 -18.28
N LEU A 13 -0.89 -29.98 -17.30
CA LEU A 13 -1.08 -29.06 -16.17
C LEU A 13 -0.77 -27.60 -16.51
N MET A 14 0.25 -27.38 -17.35
CA MET A 14 0.72 -26.06 -17.73
C MET A 14 0.45 -25.77 -19.20
N ALA A 15 -0.14 -24.60 -19.45
CA ALA A 15 -0.33 -24.01 -20.75
C ALA A 15 0.35 -22.63 -20.80
N GLY A 16 0.68 -22.13 -21.99
CA GLY A 16 1.34 -20.84 -22.07
C GLY A 16 1.98 -20.52 -23.40
N TYR A 17 2.74 -19.43 -23.40
CA TYR A 17 3.52 -18.94 -24.53
C TYR A 17 4.96 -18.67 -24.07
N LYS A 18 5.95 -19.05 -24.88
CA LYS A 18 7.35 -18.70 -24.66
C LYS A 18 7.99 -18.29 -25.97
N SER A 19 8.53 -17.08 -26.02
CA SER A 19 9.30 -16.59 -27.16
C SER A 19 10.78 -16.93 -27.01
N LYS A 20 11.55 -16.62 -28.05
CA LYS A 20 13.01 -16.57 -28.01
C LYS A 20 13.45 -15.20 -28.51
N GLU A 21 14.44 -14.61 -27.84
CA GLU A 21 15.06 -13.37 -28.27
C GLU A 21 15.70 -13.52 -29.67
N VAL A 22 15.59 -12.49 -30.50
CA VAL A 22 16.18 -12.49 -31.85
C VAL A 22 17.68 -12.19 -31.72
N GLY A 23 18.52 -13.09 -32.20
CA GLY A 23 19.98 -12.94 -32.13
C GLY A 23 20.59 -13.05 -30.73
N GLY A 24 19.78 -13.37 -29.71
CA GLY A 24 20.20 -13.46 -28.32
C GLY A 24 19.74 -14.74 -27.61
N GLY A 25 19.96 -14.78 -26.29
CA GLY A 25 19.69 -15.93 -25.42
C GLY A 25 18.44 -15.78 -24.54
N GLY A 26 17.80 -14.62 -24.55
CA GLY A 26 16.65 -14.30 -23.73
C GLY A 26 15.33 -14.88 -24.22
N PHE A 27 14.27 -14.65 -23.43
CA PHE A 27 12.91 -15.05 -23.74
C PHE A 27 11.88 -14.22 -22.97
N ASN A 28 10.66 -14.14 -23.50
CA ASN A 28 9.47 -13.83 -22.72
C ASN A 28 8.67 -15.10 -22.49
N GLN A 29 7.95 -15.17 -21.37
CA GLN A 29 7.21 -16.34 -20.96
C GLN A 29 5.91 -15.92 -20.27
N TRP A 30 4.82 -16.54 -20.69
CA TRP A 30 3.55 -16.52 -20.00
C TRP A 30 3.12 -17.96 -19.72
N VAL A 31 2.80 -18.26 -18.47
CA VAL A 31 2.39 -19.60 -18.02
C VAL A 31 1.12 -19.50 -17.22
N MET A 32 0.15 -20.35 -17.54
CA MET A 32 -0.97 -20.73 -16.70
C MET A 32 -0.72 -22.16 -16.24
N ASP A 33 -0.86 -22.41 -14.94
CA ASP A 33 -0.79 -23.75 -14.35
C ASP A 33 -2.10 -24.01 -13.63
N ASP A 34 -2.87 -24.95 -14.16
CA ASP A 34 -4.23 -25.30 -13.70
C ASP A 34 -4.21 -26.53 -12.78
N SER A 35 -3.07 -26.83 -12.17
CA SER A 35 -2.95 -27.88 -11.16
C SER A 35 -3.98 -27.69 -10.05
N THR A 36 -4.71 -28.77 -9.73
CA THR A 36 -5.79 -28.76 -8.73
C THR A 36 -5.33 -28.16 -7.40
N GLY A 37 -6.02 -27.10 -6.94
CA GLY A 37 -5.71 -26.40 -5.68
C GLY A 37 -4.45 -25.51 -5.72
N GLN A 38 -3.79 -25.41 -6.87
CA GLN A 38 -2.50 -24.72 -7.04
C GLN A 38 -2.49 -23.84 -8.29
N VAL A 39 -3.65 -23.26 -8.62
CA VAL A 39 -3.80 -22.40 -9.80
C VAL A 39 -2.87 -21.20 -9.70
N ARG A 40 -2.13 -20.92 -10.77
CA ARG A 40 -1.21 -19.77 -10.84
C ARG A 40 -1.05 -19.26 -12.26
N THR A 41 -0.62 -18.01 -12.34
CA THR A 41 -0.18 -17.35 -13.58
C THR A 41 1.20 -16.73 -13.39
N GLN A 42 2.07 -16.83 -14.38
CA GLN A 42 3.35 -16.13 -14.43
C GLN A 42 3.50 -15.37 -15.74
N ILE A 43 3.88 -14.09 -15.67
CA ILE A 43 4.38 -13.30 -16.78
C ILE A 43 5.85 -12.97 -16.47
N HIS A 44 6.75 -13.32 -17.38
CA HIS A 44 8.20 -13.29 -17.14
C HIS A 44 8.96 -12.79 -18.37
N SER A 45 9.85 -11.82 -18.18
CA SER A 45 10.93 -11.51 -19.10
C SER A 45 12.26 -11.95 -18.51
N SER A 46 13.07 -12.68 -19.28
CA SER A 46 14.41 -13.09 -18.83
C SER A 46 15.32 -11.89 -18.54
N HIS A 47 15.01 -10.70 -19.08
CA HIS A 47 15.75 -9.48 -18.80
C HIS A 47 15.52 -9.02 -17.35
N GLY A 48 16.59 -9.01 -16.55
CA GLY A 48 16.54 -8.70 -15.12
C GLY A 48 15.65 -9.66 -14.32
N HIS A 49 15.33 -10.85 -14.87
CA HIS A 49 14.38 -11.80 -14.26
C HIS A 49 13.11 -11.09 -13.76
N THR A 50 12.53 -10.24 -14.61
CA THR A 50 11.38 -9.41 -14.28
C THR A 50 10.09 -10.22 -14.39
N GLN A 51 9.34 -10.33 -13.30
CA GLN A 51 8.19 -11.22 -13.20
C GLN A 51 7.01 -10.60 -12.47
N LEU A 52 5.80 -10.88 -12.98
CA LEU A 52 4.55 -10.85 -12.23
C LEU A 52 4.09 -12.30 -12.04
N ASN A 53 4.03 -12.74 -10.79
CA ASN A 53 3.53 -14.06 -10.41
C ASN A 53 2.25 -13.90 -9.58
N LEU A 54 1.21 -14.68 -9.89
CA LEU A 54 -0.12 -14.63 -9.25
C LEU A 54 -0.57 -16.04 -8.85
N GLY A 55 -1.23 -16.18 -7.69
CA GLY A 55 -1.81 -17.44 -7.21
C GLY A 55 -0.82 -18.27 -6.37
N TYR A 56 -0.68 -19.55 -6.70
CA TYR A 56 0.21 -20.49 -6.00
C TYR A 56 1.64 -20.41 -6.56
N LEU A 57 2.55 -19.71 -5.87
CA LEU A 57 3.87 -19.40 -6.42
C LEU A 57 4.83 -20.57 -6.18
N ILE A 58 5.34 -21.18 -7.26
CA ILE A 58 6.31 -22.28 -7.20
C ILE A 58 7.58 -21.93 -7.95
N ASP A 59 8.66 -22.63 -7.61
CA ASP A 59 9.82 -22.75 -8.50
C ASP A 59 9.40 -23.41 -9.81
N GLN A 60 10.05 -23.02 -10.91
CA GLN A 60 9.78 -23.59 -12.22
C GLN A 60 11.00 -23.56 -13.10
N ARG A 61 11.30 -24.69 -13.78
CA ARG A 61 12.34 -24.78 -14.80
C ARG A 61 11.76 -25.43 -16.05
N GLY A 62 11.49 -24.61 -17.06
CA GLY A 62 10.77 -25.04 -18.26
C GLY A 62 9.41 -25.64 -17.88
N ASN A 63 9.19 -26.90 -18.29
CA ASN A 63 7.98 -27.67 -17.99
C ASN A 63 7.99 -28.36 -16.61
N ASN A 64 9.05 -28.20 -15.81
CA ASN A 64 9.14 -28.85 -14.51
C ASN A 64 8.68 -27.89 -13.41
N ARG A 65 7.67 -28.32 -12.66
CA ARG A 65 7.22 -27.69 -11.41
C ARG A 65 8.23 -27.99 -10.30
N GLY A 66 8.47 -27.01 -9.43
CA GLY A 66 9.35 -27.12 -8.26
C GLY A 66 8.61 -26.88 -6.95
N GLY A 67 9.37 -26.58 -5.89
CA GLY A 67 8.83 -26.35 -4.55
C GLY A 67 8.01 -25.07 -4.43
N LEU A 68 7.15 -25.00 -3.39
CA LEU A 68 6.40 -23.81 -3.02
C LEU A 68 7.35 -22.67 -2.63
N ARG A 69 7.13 -21.49 -3.22
CA ARG A 69 7.78 -20.22 -2.85
C ARG A 69 6.86 -19.29 -2.06
N GLY A 70 5.54 -19.40 -2.25
CA GLY A 70 4.55 -18.57 -1.56
C GLY A 70 3.17 -18.61 -2.19
N THR A 71 2.26 -17.78 -1.71
CA THR A 71 0.90 -17.62 -2.24
C THR A 71 0.55 -16.13 -2.31
N GLY A 72 -0.32 -15.75 -3.25
CA GLY A 72 -0.74 -14.35 -3.44
C GLY A 72 -0.17 -13.77 -4.73
N PHE A 73 0.55 -12.66 -4.64
CA PHE A 73 1.22 -12.05 -5.79
C PHE A 73 2.69 -11.70 -5.47
N GLU A 74 3.54 -11.75 -6.49
CA GLU A 74 4.92 -11.28 -6.43
C GLU A 74 5.18 -10.45 -7.70
N LEU A 75 5.59 -9.19 -7.51
CA LEU A 75 6.22 -8.38 -8.55
C LEU A 75 7.71 -8.26 -8.20
N ARG A 76 8.59 -8.81 -9.05
CA ARG A 76 10.04 -8.81 -8.81
C ARG A 76 10.85 -8.46 -10.05
N THR A 77 12.05 -7.93 -9.84
CA THR A 77 13.08 -7.71 -10.85
C THR A 77 14.45 -7.58 -10.17
N ASP A 78 15.51 -7.96 -10.86
CA ASP A 78 16.90 -7.65 -10.49
C ASP A 78 17.34 -6.27 -11.02
N ALA A 79 16.46 -5.60 -11.78
CA ALA A 79 16.68 -4.27 -12.32
C ALA A 79 15.94 -3.19 -11.49
N TYR A 80 15.73 -2.01 -12.07
CA TYR A 80 14.97 -0.94 -11.43
C TYR A 80 13.47 -1.24 -11.40
N GLY A 81 12.80 -0.85 -10.31
CA GLY A 81 11.35 -0.91 -10.16
C GLY A 81 10.77 0.46 -9.78
N ALA A 82 9.56 0.75 -10.26
CA ALA A 82 8.82 1.94 -9.87
C ALA A 82 7.31 1.64 -9.80
N LEU A 83 6.68 2.08 -8.71
CA LEU A 83 5.23 2.18 -8.58
C LEU A 83 4.86 3.67 -8.64
N ARG A 84 4.10 4.08 -9.65
CA ARG A 84 3.70 5.48 -9.85
C ARG A 84 2.19 5.54 -10.09
N ALA A 85 1.51 6.36 -9.31
CA ALA A 85 0.09 6.61 -9.45
C ALA A 85 -0.18 8.11 -9.24
N GLN A 86 -0.51 8.81 -10.32
CA GLN A 86 -0.65 10.29 -10.32
C GLN A 86 -1.83 10.80 -9.49
N GLN A 87 -2.78 9.93 -9.15
CA GLN A 87 -3.94 10.22 -8.29
C GLN A 87 -3.75 9.66 -6.86
N GLY A 88 -2.56 9.17 -6.55
CA GLY A 88 -2.19 8.61 -5.24
C GLY A 88 -2.12 7.08 -5.20
N LEU A 89 -1.57 6.57 -4.11
CA LEU A 89 -1.25 5.16 -3.88
C LEU A 89 -1.66 4.76 -2.46
N TYR A 90 -2.42 3.66 -2.32
CA TYR A 90 -2.79 3.07 -1.05
C TYR A 90 -2.09 1.72 -0.86
N LEU A 91 -1.28 1.60 0.20
CA LEU A 91 -0.58 0.38 0.58
C LEU A 91 -1.23 -0.17 1.85
N SER A 92 -1.87 -1.34 1.77
CA SER A 92 -2.74 -1.83 2.83
C SER A 92 -2.60 -3.33 3.07
N THR A 93 -2.75 -3.72 4.35
CA THR A 93 -2.94 -5.11 4.78
C THR A 93 -4.33 -5.34 5.40
N TRP A 94 -5.24 -4.37 5.26
CA TRP A 94 -6.64 -4.53 5.64
C TRP A 94 -7.33 -5.56 4.74
N LYS A 95 -8.14 -6.43 5.36
CA LYS A 95 -8.75 -7.56 4.67
C LYS A 95 -9.84 -7.08 3.70
N ARG A 96 -9.70 -7.46 2.42
CA ARG A 96 -10.70 -7.29 1.36
C ARG A 96 -10.99 -8.63 0.69
N SER A 97 -11.67 -9.53 1.42
CA SER A 97 -11.95 -10.90 0.96
C SER A 97 -12.67 -10.89 -0.38
N GLY A 98 -12.17 -11.67 -1.34
CA GLY A 98 -12.78 -11.77 -2.67
C GLY A 98 -12.87 -10.43 -3.42
N ALA A 99 -11.94 -9.51 -3.15
CA ALA A 99 -11.95 -8.15 -3.69
C ALA A 99 -13.25 -7.37 -3.38
N GLN A 100 -13.89 -7.64 -2.25
CA GLN A 100 -15.00 -6.83 -1.74
C GLN A 100 -14.49 -5.45 -1.33
N GLY A 101 -15.22 -4.39 -1.69
CA GLY A 101 -14.77 -3.02 -1.48
C GLY A 101 -14.33 -2.31 -2.76
N ALA A 102 -14.10 -1.00 -2.66
CA ALA A 102 -13.50 -0.23 -3.74
C ALA A 102 -11.99 -0.45 -3.78
N GLN A 103 -11.37 -0.20 -4.93
CA GLN A 103 -9.92 -0.32 -5.10
C GLN A 103 -9.14 0.53 -4.09
N ILE A 104 -9.60 1.78 -3.86
CA ILE A 104 -9.00 2.73 -2.91
C ILE A 104 -9.95 2.93 -1.71
N ASP A 105 -10.50 1.84 -1.19
CA ASP A 105 -11.26 1.91 0.06
C ASP A 105 -10.29 2.01 1.25
N ALA A 106 -10.02 3.24 1.68
CA ALA A 106 -9.11 3.56 2.77
C ALA A 106 -9.84 3.93 4.08
N SER A 107 -11.08 3.49 4.25
CA SER A 107 -11.93 3.85 5.40
C SER A 107 -11.26 3.56 6.76
N GLU A 108 -10.58 2.42 6.89
CA GLU A 108 -9.87 2.10 8.12
C GLU A 108 -8.69 3.04 8.37
N ALA A 109 -7.94 3.41 7.33
CA ALA A 109 -6.84 4.36 7.43
C ALA A 109 -7.34 5.78 7.76
N GLN A 110 -8.44 6.23 7.12
CA GLN A 110 -9.08 7.50 7.40
C GLN A 110 -9.54 7.58 8.86
N GLN A 111 -10.09 6.51 9.42
CA GLN A 111 -10.49 6.49 10.83
C GLN A 111 -9.27 6.67 11.76
N GLN A 112 -8.14 6.03 11.46
CA GLN A 112 -6.91 6.23 12.24
C GLN A 112 -6.38 7.67 12.14
N LEU A 113 -6.44 8.29 10.95
CA LEU A 113 -6.04 9.68 10.76
C LEU A 113 -6.98 10.65 11.49
N LYS A 114 -8.30 10.43 11.47
CA LYS A 114 -9.29 11.20 12.25
C LYS A 114 -9.07 11.06 13.77
N ASN A 115 -8.76 9.85 14.25
CA ASN A 115 -8.41 9.61 15.65
C ASN A 115 -7.12 10.34 16.06
N SER A 116 -6.10 10.34 15.18
CA SER A 116 -4.86 11.09 15.39
C SER A 116 -5.11 12.59 15.43
N GLU A 117 -5.95 13.12 14.54
CA GLU A 117 -6.33 14.54 14.51
C GLU A 117 -6.94 14.97 15.84
N GLN A 118 -7.94 14.23 16.31
CA GLN A 118 -8.60 14.52 17.58
C GLN A 118 -7.61 14.49 18.75
N ARG A 119 -6.67 13.54 18.77
CA ARG A 119 -5.65 13.42 19.82
C ARG A 119 -4.69 14.61 19.81
N VAL A 120 -4.14 14.94 18.64
CA VAL A 120 -3.25 16.10 18.47
C VAL A 120 -3.97 17.38 18.87
N LYS A 121 -5.26 17.52 18.49
CA LYS A 121 -6.08 18.66 18.90
C LYS A 121 -6.20 18.77 20.41
N THR A 122 -6.64 17.72 21.09
CA THR A 122 -6.81 17.75 22.56
C THR A 122 -5.50 18.09 23.27
N LEU A 123 -4.38 17.45 22.88
CA LEU A 123 -3.07 17.74 23.48
C LEU A 123 -2.60 19.17 23.18
N SER A 124 -2.85 19.67 21.97
CA SER A 124 -2.52 21.05 21.57
C SER A 124 -3.31 22.08 22.38
N ASP A 125 -4.62 21.88 22.53
CA ASP A 125 -5.50 22.79 23.28
C ASP A 125 -5.09 22.82 24.76
N THR A 126 -4.80 21.67 25.36
CA THR A 126 -4.31 21.61 26.75
C THR A 126 -2.93 22.24 26.90
N ALA A 127 -1.99 21.98 25.98
CA ALA A 127 -0.67 22.61 26.01
C ALA A 127 -0.80 24.15 25.99
N GLN A 128 -1.67 24.68 25.14
CA GLN A 128 -1.92 26.13 25.04
C GLN A 128 -2.49 26.72 26.34
N GLN A 129 -3.43 26.03 26.99
CA GLN A 129 -3.98 26.44 28.29
C GLN A 129 -2.90 26.53 29.39
N HIS A 130 -1.83 25.75 29.26
CA HIS A 130 -0.68 25.74 30.16
C HIS A 130 0.51 26.56 29.63
N ASN A 131 0.28 27.47 28.68
CA ASN A 131 1.28 28.35 28.06
C ASN A 131 2.42 27.63 27.31
N ALA A 132 2.27 26.33 27.00
CA ALA A 132 3.12 25.64 26.05
C ALA A 132 2.70 25.99 24.60
N LEU A 133 3.59 25.76 23.63
CA LEU A 133 3.30 26.08 22.24
C LEU A 133 2.28 25.06 21.68
N PRO A 134 1.19 25.53 21.04
CA PRO A 134 0.23 24.63 20.41
C PRO A 134 0.82 23.99 19.14
N MET A 135 0.28 22.86 18.74
CA MET A 135 0.64 22.12 17.52
C MET A 135 -0.20 22.56 16.31
N GLN A 136 -0.61 23.82 16.24
CA GLN A 136 -1.65 24.31 15.32
C GLN A 136 -1.36 24.01 13.84
N GLU A 137 -0.13 24.24 13.38
CA GLU A 137 0.24 23.99 11.97
C GLU A 137 0.21 22.49 11.62
N GLY A 138 0.65 21.64 12.56
CA GLY A 138 0.55 20.19 12.41
C GLY A 138 -0.90 19.71 12.38
N LEU A 139 -1.78 20.34 13.19
CA LEU A 139 -3.21 20.06 13.18
C LEU A 139 -3.86 20.48 11.85
N ASN A 140 -3.61 21.71 11.39
CA ASN A 140 -4.10 22.21 10.09
C ASN A 140 -3.70 21.28 8.93
N SER A 141 -2.44 20.82 8.92
CA SER A 141 -1.94 19.88 7.92
C SER A 141 -2.66 18.52 7.97
N LEU A 142 -3.04 18.04 9.16
CA LEU A 142 -3.73 16.77 9.33
C LEU A 142 -5.22 16.87 8.98
N THR A 143 -5.88 17.98 9.31
CA THR A 143 -7.24 18.29 8.86
C THR A 143 -7.32 18.32 7.33
N GLN A 144 -6.35 18.99 6.67
CA GLN A 144 -6.29 19.01 5.21
C GLN A 144 -6.07 17.60 4.63
N LEU A 145 -5.16 16.80 5.22
CA LEU A 145 -4.94 15.42 4.81
C LEU A 145 -6.23 14.59 4.88
N ASN A 146 -7.00 14.73 5.97
CA ASN A 146 -8.28 14.03 6.12
C ASN A 146 -9.29 14.44 5.03
N SER A 147 -9.35 15.72 4.69
CA SER A 147 -10.22 16.19 3.59
C SER A 147 -9.75 15.69 2.23
N ASP A 148 -8.44 15.70 1.96
CA ASP A 148 -7.88 15.24 0.69
C ASP A 148 -8.04 13.73 0.50
N ALA A 149 -8.11 12.98 1.60
CA ALA A 149 -8.29 11.54 1.61
C ALA A 149 -9.76 11.09 1.50
N ASP A 150 -10.73 11.98 1.69
CA ASP A 150 -12.17 11.67 1.82
C ASP A 150 -12.99 12.23 0.66
N VAL A 151 -12.64 11.80 -0.56
CA VAL A 151 -13.34 12.18 -1.79
C VAL A 151 -13.73 10.95 -2.61
N THR A 152 -14.62 11.15 -3.57
CA THR A 152 -14.95 10.16 -4.58
C THR A 152 -14.57 10.67 -5.97
N TYR A 153 -14.19 9.75 -6.84
CA TYR A 153 -13.98 10.02 -8.27
C TYR A 153 -14.88 9.13 -9.12
N GLY A 154 -15.00 9.48 -10.39
CA GLY A 154 -15.93 8.87 -11.32
C GLY A 154 -17.22 9.68 -11.45
N SER A 155 -18.06 9.28 -12.40
CA SER A 155 -19.35 9.90 -12.67
C SER A 155 -20.38 8.80 -12.89
N ASP A 156 -21.56 9.02 -12.35
CA ASP A 156 -22.80 8.27 -12.57
C ASP A 156 -23.72 8.97 -13.58
N ASP A 157 -23.27 10.08 -14.18
CA ASP A 157 -24.05 10.85 -15.15
C ASP A 157 -24.43 9.97 -16.34
N GLY A 158 -25.72 9.87 -16.63
CA GLY A 158 -26.26 9.05 -17.70
C GLY A 158 -26.32 7.55 -17.39
N ALA A 159 -26.09 7.11 -16.15
CA ALA A 159 -26.49 5.78 -15.71
C ALA A 159 -28.03 5.70 -15.60
N PRO A 160 -28.66 4.55 -15.92
CA PRO A 160 -30.11 4.38 -15.78
C PRO A 160 -30.58 4.64 -14.35
N SER A 161 -31.69 5.37 -14.18
CA SER A 161 -32.26 5.75 -12.88
C SER A 161 -32.73 4.56 -12.02
N GLN A 162 -33.03 3.43 -12.65
CA GLN A 162 -33.31 2.15 -11.99
C GLN A 162 -32.09 1.23 -12.12
N GLY A 163 -31.19 1.35 -11.14
CA GLY A 163 -30.13 0.38 -10.87
C GLY A 163 -30.37 -0.33 -9.54
N PRO A 164 -29.56 -1.35 -9.19
CA PRO A 164 -29.56 -1.85 -7.82
C PRO A 164 -29.29 -0.69 -6.86
N GLY A 165 -30.00 -0.64 -5.73
CA GLY A 165 -29.91 0.45 -4.74
C GLY A 165 -28.49 0.63 -4.16
N GLU A 166 -27.64 -0.37 -4.32
CA GLU A 166 -26.20 -0.32 -4.10
C GLU A 166 -25.46 -0.92 -5.30
N GLN A 167 -24.30 -0.35 -5.65
CA GLN A 167 -23.39 -0.96 -6.63
C GLN A 167 -22.95 -2.33 -6.14
N GLN A 168 -23.53 -3.39 -6.70
CA GLN A 168 -23.10 -4.77 -6.43
C GLN A 168 -21.68 -4.97 -6.96
N ARG A 169 -20.72 -5.15 -6.05
CA ARG A 169 -19.31 -5.40 -6.36
C ARG A 169 -19.09 -6.92 -6.51
N ASN A 170 -18.19 -7.32 -7.42
CA ASN A 170 -17.84 -8.72 -7.73
C ASN A 170 -18.91 -9.55 -8.46
N GLY A 171 -19.62 -8.91 -9.40
CA GLY A 171 -20.65 -9.56 -10.21
C GLY A 171 -22.05 -9.39 -9.62
N GLY A 172 -23.04 -9.15 -10.50
CA GLY A 172 -24.39 -8.78 -10.13
C GLY A 172 -25.25 -8.66 -11.38
N ASP A 173 -26.05 -7.60 -11.49
CA ASP A 173 -26.83 -7.31 -12.70
C ASP A 173 -25.92 -6.94 -13.89
N THR A 174 -25.53 -7.96 -14.66
CA THR A 174 -24.73 -7.81 -15.88
C THR A 174 -25.45 -6.94 -16.91
N ALA A 175 -26.78 -7.02 -17.00
CA ALA A 175 -27.55 -6.23 -17.95
C ALA A 175 -27.53 -4.74 -17.56
N TRP A 176 -27.63 -4.42 -16.27
CA TRP A 176 -27.42 -3.06 -15.79
C TRP A 176 -25.99 -2.58 -16.02
N ALA A 177 -24.97 -3.38 -15.71
CA ALA A 177 -23.57 -3.00 -15.92
C ALA A 177 -23.27 -2.69 -17.40
N ILE A 178 -23.86 -3.44 -18.32
CA ILE A 178 -23.79 -3.16 -19.76
C ILE A 178 -24.51 -1.84 -20.09
N ARG A 179 -25.75 -1.64 -19.62
CA ARG A 179 -26.53 -0.41 -19.89
C ARG A 179 -25.92 0.85 -19.28
N SER A 180 -25.32 0.75 -18.10
CA SER A 180 -24.65 1.85 -17.42
C SER A 180 -23.22 2.08 -17.92
N GLY A 181 -22.65 1.12 -18.66
CA GLY A 181 -21.24 1.11 -19.06
C GLY A 181 -20.30 0.91 -17.87
N GLY A 182 -20.78 0.36 -16.75
CA GLY A 182 -20.02 0.20 -15.52
C GLY A 182 -19.71 1.52 -14.79
N ARG A 183 -20.38 2.63 -15.15
CA ARG A 183 -20.18 3.95 -14.54
C ARG A 183 -20.62 4.00 -13.08
N GLY A 184 -20.00 4.90 -12.33
CA GLY A 184 -20.34 5.21 -10.93
C GLY A 184 -19.24 5.99 -10.22
N LYS A 185 -19.47 6.24 -8.94
CA LYS A 185 -18.52 6.93 -8.05
C LYS A 185 -17.85 5.93 -7.11
N THR A 186 -16.58 6.14 -6.83
CA THR A 186 -15.78 5.29 -5.93
C THR A 186 -14.83 6.15 -5.10
N PRO A 187 -14.47 5.74 -3.87
CA PRO A 187 -13.45 6.43 -3.07
C PRO A 187 -12.14 6.64 -3.84
N GLY A 188 -11.50 7.79 -3.60
CA GLY A 188 -10.16 8.14 -4.07
C GLY A 188 -9.61 9.35 -3.32
N TYR A 189 -8.62 10.03 -3.91
CA TYR A 189 -7.95 11.16 -3.29
C TYR A 189 -8.04 12.44 -4.14
N GLN A 190 -8.15 13.58 -3.47
CA GLN A 190 -8.16 14.91 -4.10
C GLN A 190 -6.74 15.32 -4.54
N GLN A 191 -5.73 14.85 -3.81
CA GLN A 191 -4.31 15.07 -4.04
C GLN A 191 -3.60 13.72 -4.23
N PRO A 192 -2.40 13.68 -4.83
CA PRO A 192 -1.62 12.44 -4.98
C PRO A 192 -1.04 11.99 -3.63
N LEU A 193 -1.88 11.40 -2.78
CA LEU A 193 -1.49 10.92 -1.46
C LEU A 193 -0.84 9.53 -1.55
N LEU A 194 0.16 9.28 -0.71
CA LEU A 194 0.64 7.93 -0.39
C LEU A 194 0.20 7.60 1.03
N ILE A 195 -0.76 6.69 1.19
CA ILE A 195 -1.21 6.22 2.50
C ILE A 195 -0.77 4.77 2.67
N ALA A 196 -0.08 4.47 3.78
CA ALA A 196 0.23 3.11 4.20
C ALA A 196 -0.51 2.79 5.50
N SER A 197 -1.26 1.69 5.54
CA SER A 197 -2.06 1.32 6.71
C SER A 197 -2.10 -0.19 6.95
N SER A 198 -2.12 -0.59 8.22
CA SER A 198 -2.22 -1.98 8.66
C SER A 198 -3.13 -2.08 9.89
N PRO A 199 -3.92 -3.16 10.05
CA PRO A 199 -4.60 -3.47 11.30
C PRO A 199 -3.65 -3.89 12.43
N ALA A 200 -2.40 -4.23 12.10
CA ALA A 200 -1.36 -4.61 13.05
C ALA A 200 -0.22 -3.56 12.96
N ASP A 201 1.03 -4.01 12.92
CA ASP A 201 2.19 -3.12 12.94
C ASP A 201 2.65 -2.66 11.55
N ILE A 202 3.27 -1.48 11.50
CA ILE A 202 4.05 -1.00 10.36
C ILE A 202 5.50 -0.87 10.82
N ALA A 203 6.42 -1.59 10.18
CA ALA A 203 7.85 -1.57 10.51
C ALA A 203 8.69 -1.02 9.35
N THR A 204 9.73 -0.25 9.69
CA THR A 204 10.81 0.14 8.77
C THR A 204 12.14 -0.24 9.39
N ALA A 205 13.03 -0.88 8.63
CA ALA A 205 14.31 -1.37 9.14
C ALA A 205 15.40 -1.30 8.06
N THR A 206 16.62 -0.95 8.47
CA THR A 206 17.80 -0.92 7.60
C THR A 206 19.07 -1.06 8.45
N PRO A 207 20.11 -1.77 7.98
CA PRO A 207 21.40 -1.80 8.67
C PRO A 207 22.19 -0.50 8.53
N LYS A 208 21.74 0.43 7.69
CA LYS A 208 22.38 1.73 7.46
C LYS A 208 21.55 2.86 8.07
N SER A 209 21.08 3.78 7.24
CA SER A 209 20.42 5.02 7.68
C SER A 209 18.97 5.05 7.21
N THR A 210 18.09 5.50 8.08
CA THR A 210 16.72 5.89 7.75
C THR A 210 16.64 7.42 7.78
N HIS A 211 16.06 8.02 6.74
CA HIS A 211 15.82 9.47 6.67
C HIS A 211 14.32 9.74 6.65
N LEU A 212 13.84 10.58 7.58
CA LEU A 212 12.47 11.10 7.60
C LEU A 212 12.57 12.62 7.42
N HIS A 213 11.97 13.15 6.37
CA HIS A 213 12.03 14.56 6.02
C HIS A 213 10.67 15.04 5.51
N SER A 214 10.25 16.21 6.00
CA SER A 214 9.07 16.93 5.52
C SER A 214 9.46 18.36 5.20
N GLY A 215 9.03 18.89 4.04
CA GLY A 215 9.29 20.29 3.68
C GLY A 215 8.48 21.31 4.48
N LYS A 216 7.45 20.88 5.22
CA LYS A 216 6.60 21.73 6.07
C LYS A 216 6.53 21.22 7.51
N HIS A 217 5.83 20.10 7.73
CA HIS A 217 5.57 19.58 9.07
C HIS A 217 5.81 18.07 9.15
N LEU A 218 6.40 17.62 10.26
CA LEU A 218 6.47 16.21 10.63
C LEU A 218 5.70 16.05 11.94
N THR A 219 4.57 15.34 11.89
CA THR A 219 3.75 15.04 13.07
C THR A 219 3.94 13.58 13.45
N LEU A 220 4.33 13.34 14.70
CA LEU A 220 4.38 12.02 15.31
C LEU A 220 3.32 11.95 16.40
N SER A 221 2.38 11.00 16.29
CA SER A 221 1.26 10.86 17.21
C SER A 221 1.05 9.37 17.52
N THR A 222 0.85 9.05 18.78
CA THR A 222 0.67 7.68 19.28
C THR A 222 -0.54 7.60 20.20
N GLY A 223 -1.15 6.41 20.26
CA GLY A 223 -2.20 6.11 21.24
C GLY A 223 -1.69 6.11 22.69
N GLU A 224 -0.44 5.66 22.83
CA GLU A 224 0.28 5.43 24.08
C GLU A 224 1.65 6.14 23.99
N ASP A 225 2.75 5.44 24.22
CA ASP A 225 4.08 6.03 24.34
C ASP A 225 4.78 6.29 22.99
N VAL A 226 5.61 7.34 22.96
CA VAL A 226 6.69 7.49 21.98
C VAL A 226 8.00 7.13 22.65
N SER A 227 8.63 6.03 22.22
CA SER A 227 9.94 5.59 22.72
C SER A 227 11.06 5.95 21.74
N ILE A 228 12.06 6.70 22.21
CA ILE A 228 13.24 7.08 21.42
C ILE A 228 14.50 6.58 22.13
N ALA A 229 15.25 5.69 21.47
CA ALA A 229 16.51 5.17 21.96
C ALA A 229 17.61 5.37 20.91
N SER A 230 18.75 5.91 21.32
CA SER A 230 19.94 6.10 20.47
C SER A 230 21.15 5.44 21.11
N GLY A 231 21.91 4.68 20.32
CA GLY A 231 23.12 3.99 20.81
C GLY A 231 24.32 4.90 21.04
N LYS A 232 24.27 6.17 20.58
CA LYS A 232 25.36 7.13 20.77
C LYS A 232 24.85 8.45 21.36
N SER A 233 24.12 9.21 20.56
CA SER A 233 23.66 10.56 20.95
C SER A 233 22.29 10.83 20.35
N LEU A 234 21.47 11.59 21.07
CA LEU A 234 20.27 12.22 20.53
C LEU A 234 20.61 13.68 20.25
N LEU A 235 20.67 14.06 18.97
CA LEU A 235 20.96 15.42 18.54
C LEU A 235 19.68 16.08 18.07
N ALA A 236 19.30 17.19 18.71
CA ALA A 236 18.16 18.01 18.34
C ALA A 236 18.60 19.47 18.23
N SER A 237 18.41 20.08 17.06
CA SER A 237 18.72 21.49 16.80
C SER A 237 17.48 22.17 16.25
N VAL A 238 16.98 23.19 16.94
CA VAL A 238 15.72 23.86 16.63
C VAL A 238 15.94 25.36 16.51
N ALA A 239 15.55 25.95 15.38
CA ALA A 239 15.85 27.34 15.06
C ALA A 239 15.04 28.37 15.85
N GLN A 240 13.81 28.01 16.26
CA GLN A 240 12.90 28.94 16.94
C GLN A 240 12.69 28.54 18.40
N SER A 241 12.07 27.39 18.67
CA SER A 241 11.65 27.03 20.02
C SER A 241 11.48 25.54 20.20
N ILE A 242 11.89 25.03 21.35
CA ILE A 242 11.51 23.70 21.84
C ILE A 242 10.41 23.88 22.88
N SER A 243 9.27 23.22 22.68
CA SER A 243 8.20 23.15 23.67
C SER A 243 7.94 21.69 24.04
N LEU A 244 8.09 21.38 25.32
CA LEU A 244 7.82 20.07 25.89
C LEU A 244 6.74 20.24 26.96
N PHE A 245 5.62 19.53 26.78
CA PHE A 245 4.48 19.60 27.68
C PHE A 245 4.14 18.21 28.21
N ALA A 246 4.04 18.07 29.53
CA ALA A 246 3.60 16.87 30.20
C ALA A 246 2.40 17.22 31.08
N GLN A 247 1.23 16.67 30.75
CA GLN A 247 -0.03 17.04 31.40
C GLN A 247 -0.15 16.54 32.85
N ASN A 248 0.25 15.29 33.10
CA ASN A 248 -0.06 14.59 34.36
C ASN A 248 1.19 14.25 35.18
N ALA A 249 2.11 13.46 34.63
CA ALA A 249 3.22 12.85 35.37
C ALA A 249 4.49 13.72 35.48
N GLY A 250 4.46 14.95 34.93
CA GLY A 250 5.62 15.83 34.84
C GLY A 250 6.70 15.35 33.86
N ALA A 251 7.85 16.01 33.87
CA ALA A 251 8.99 15.70 33.01
C ALA A 251 10.20 15.23 33.84
N LYS A 252 10.97 14.30 33.27
CA LYS A 252 12.18 13.74 33.88
C LYS A 252 13.34 13.89 32.89
N LEU A 253 14.39 14.61 33.31
CA LEU A 253 15.61 14.79 32.54
C LEU A 253 16.80 14.46 33.45
N PHE A 254 17.52 13.39 33.13
CA PHE A 254 18.65 12.91 33.93
C PHE A 254 19.85 12.66 33.04
N ALA A 255 21.04 13.01 33.53
CA ALA A 255 22.31 12.55 33.00
C ALA A 255 22.91 11.57 34.01
N ALA A 256 23.08 10.29 33.64
CA ALA A 256 23.69 9.30 34.54
C ALA A 256 25.16 9.65 34.84
N LYS A 257 25.84 10.24 33.86
CA LYS A 257 27.19 10.81 33.94
C LYS A 257 27.23 12.01 32.98
N GLY A 258 28.02 13.03 33.29
CA GLY A 258 28.20 14.25 32.51
C GLY A 258 29.68 14.60 32.38
#